data_AF-A0A8J8D830-F1
#
_entry.id   AF-A0A8J8D830-F1
#
_cell.length_a   1.000
_cell.length_b   1.000
_cell.length_c   1.000
_cell.angle_alpha   90.00
_cell.angle_beta   90.00
_cell.angle_gamma   90.00
#
_symmetry.space_group_name_H-M   'P 1'
#
loop_
_entity.id
_entity.type
_entity.pdbx_description
1 polymer ?
#
loop_
_entity_poly.entity_id
_entity_poly.type
_entity_poly.pdbx_seq_one_letter_code
_entity_poly.pdbx_strand_id
1 'polypeptide(L)'
;MMGLVAPLLAGIALKNPVFVLAAVPYLLRARGRNASLVAFYAYALALALTVKGGSIYEWAGLKTAVLTSASTFLLLDEVLGGVNLGRDRLVATALLVASAVSDLLLVPAMVGAVMYSAWSRFGRTSLYLIAWLAGSAGFLYLLREKLSDPVVQSFVIIGLGIAFLLAAERNDVEFIEVGLREEK
;
A
#
# COMPACT_ATOMS: atom_id res chain seq x y z
N MET A 1 12.58 -3.32 5.95
CA MET A 1 13.11 -1.96 5.76
C MET A 1 12.17 -1.08 4.96
N MET A 2 11.84 -1.40 3.71
CA MET A 2 10.96 -0.58 2.87
C MET A 2 9.58 -0.33 3.51
N GLY A 3 9.04 -1.33 4.22
CA GLY A 3 7.79 -1.23 4.96
C GLY A 3 7.82 -0.32 6.18
N LEU A 4 8.98 -0.05 6.77
CA LEU A 4 9.15 0.99 7.80
C LEU A 4 9.40 2.37 7.17
N VAL A 5 10.24 2.43 6.15
CA VAL A 5 10.65 3.69 5.52
C VAL A 5 9.47 4.34 4.81
N ALA A 6 8.62 3.58 4.12
CA ALA A 6 7.49 4.13 3.39
C ALA A 6 6.51 4.91 4.29
N PRO A 7 6.03 4.39 5.44
CA PRO A 7 5.25 5.16 6.39
C PRO A 7 5.94 6.44 6.86
N LEU A 8 7.23 6.39 7.20
CA LEU A 8 7.95 7.58 7.67
C LEU A 8 7.99 8.68 6.59
N LEU A 9 8.27 8.31 5.34
CA LEU A 9 8.24 9.25 4.21
C LEU A 9 6.84 9.79 3.96
N ALA A 10 5.80 8.95 4.06
CA ALA A 10 4.42 9.39 3.95
C ALA A 10 4.05 10.38 5.07
N GLY A 11 4.50 10.13 6.31
CA GLY A 11 4.33 11.04 7.44
C GLY A 11 4.96 12.40 7.23
N ILE A 12 6.18 12.44 6.69
CA ILE A 12 6.88 13.69 6.35
C ILE A 12 6.13 14.44 5.25
N ALA A 13 5.79 13.75 4.15
CA ALA A 13 5.14 14.35 2.99
C ALA A 13 3.71 14.84 3.27
N LEU A 14 2.98 14.17 4.18
CA LEU A 14 1.63 14.54 4.60
C LEU A 14 1.61 15.39 5.88
N LYS A 15 2.77 15.65 6.48
CA LYS A 15 2.93 16.38 7.75
C LYS A 15 2.05 15.81 8.87
N ASN A 16 1.93 14.48 8.92
CA ASN A 16 1.11 13.77 9.90
C ASN A 16 1.98 12.86 10.78
N PRO A 17 2.10 13.13 12.09
CA PRO A 17 2.97 12.38 12.99
C PRO A 17 2.48 10.95 13.26
N VAL A 18 1.21 10.63 12.99
CA VAL A 18 0.63 9.29 13.24
C VAL A 18 1.39 8.21 12.48
N PHE A 19 1.97 8.54 11.32
CA PHE A 19 2.77 7.61 10.53
C PHE A 19 4.02 7.09 11.27
N VAL A 20 4.54 7.80 12.27
CA VAL A 20 5.66 7.34 13.11
C VAL A 20 5.28 6.08 13.90
N LEU A 21 3.99 5.90 14.20
CA LEU A 21 3.51 4.70 14.90
C LEU A 21 3.73 3.41 14.10
N ALA A 22 4.04 3.48 12.79
CA ALA A 22 4.45 2.33 12.00
C ALA A 22 5.70 1.62 12.54
N ALA A 23 6.53 2.32 13.33
CA ALA A 23 7.66 1.71 14.03
C ALA A 23 7.21 0.62 15.02
N VAL A 24 6.03 0.75 15.62
CA VAL A 24 5.51 -0.21 16.61
C VAL A 24 5.27 -1.60 16.02
N PRO A 25 4.42 -1.78 14.98
CA PRO A 25 4.23 -3.09 14.35
C PRO A 25 5.55 -3.63 13.77
N TYR A 26 6.40 -2.77 13.21
CA TYR A 26 7.70 -3.17 12.69
C TYR A 26 8.62 -3.77 13.77
N LEU A 27 8.77 -3.09 14.91
CA LEU A 27 9.61 -3.58 16.02
C LEU A 27 9.02 -4.84 16.67
N LEU A 28 7.69 -4.89 16.82
CA LEU A 28 7.02 -6.07 17.38
C LEU A 28 7.13 -7.30 16.49
N ARG A 29 7.50 -7.14 15.20
CA ARG A 29 7.77 -8.26 14.31
C ARG A 29 8.90 -9.17 14.82
N ALA A 30 9.85 -8.62 15.58
CA ALA A 30 10.92 -9.38 16.24
C ALA A 30 10.40 -10.29 17.37
N ARG A 31 9.27 -9.94 18.01
CA ARG A 31 8.66 -10.75 19.08
C ARG A 31 7.70 -11.81 18.54
N GLY A 32 7.14 -11.59 17.36
CA GLY A 32 6.29 -12.56 16.68
C GLY A 32 5.32 -11.94 15.70
N ARG A 33 4.85 -12.74 14.74
CA ARG A 33 3.92 -12.31 13.69
C ARG A 33 2.58 -11.81 14.27
N ASN A 34 2.01 -12.53 15.24
CA ASN A 34 0.68 -12.21 15.77
C ASN A 34 0.66 -10.88 16.53
N ALA A 35 1.67 -10.62 17.37
CA ALA A 35 1.79 -9.35 18.09
C ALA A 35 1.98 -8.17 17.11
N SER A 36 2.79 -8.36 16.08
CA SER A 36 3.01 -7.38 15.01
C SER A 36 1.72 -7.08 14.22
N LEU A 37 0.91 -8.11 13.91
CA LEU A 37 -0.38 -7.94 13.25
C LEU A 37 -1.40 -7.17 14.10
N VAL A 38 -1.51 -7.48 15.39
CA VAL A 38 -2.40 -6.74 16.30
C VAL A 38 -2.00 -5.25 16.33
N ALA A 39 -0.71 -4.96 16.46
CA ALA A 39 -0.20 -3.60 16.41
C ALA A 39 -0.42 -2.93 15.05
N PHE A 40 -0.32 -3.68 13.95
CA PHE A 40 -0.59 -3.18 12.61
C PHE A 40 -2.05 -2.77 12.46
N TYR A 41 -3.00 -3.58 12.94
CA TYR A 41 -4.42 -3.22 12.89
C TYR A 41 -4.74 -1.98 13.73
N ALA A 42 -4.14 -1.87 14.92
CA ALA A 42 -4.26 -0.67 15.74
C ALA A 42 -3.70 0.58 15.03
N TYR A 43 -2.56 0.44 14.34
CA TYR A 43 -1.98 1.48 13.51
C TYR A 43 -2.87 1.87 12.32
N ALA A 44 -3.40 0.89 11.58
CA ALA A 44 -4.28 1.13 10.46
C ALA A 44 -5.58 1.84 10.89
N LEU A 45 -6.12 1.48 12.06
CA LEU A 45 -7.25 2.19 12.65
C LEU A 45 -6.90 3.63 13.02
N ALA A 46 -5.72 3.86 13.62
CA ALA A 46 -5.25 5.20 13.93
C ALA A 46 -5.11 6.07 12.67
N LEU A 47 -4.59 5.52 11.57
CA LEU A 47 -4.54 6.21 10.28
C LEU A 47 -5.96 6.55 9.78
N ALA A 48 -6.88 5.60 9.80
CA ALA A 48 -8.26 5.80 9.32
C ALA A 48 -8.98 6.94 10.08
N LEU A 49 -8.66 7.12 11.36
CA LEU A 49 -9.28 8.16 12.21
C LEU A 49 -8.61 9.54 12.10
N THR A 50 -7.37 9.62 11.62
CA THR A 50 -6.55 10.84 11.72
C THR A 50 -6.10 11.40 10.37
N VAL A 51 -6.05 10.58 9.33
CA VAL A 51 -5.71 11.03 7.99
C VAL A 51 -6.92 11.75 7.39
N LYS A 52 -6.72 13.01 7.00
CA LYS A 52 -7.77 13.81 6.38
C LYS A 52 -8.09 13.25 4.99
N GLY A 53 -9.36 12.93 4.76
CA GLY A 53 -9.86 12.59 3.43
C GLY A 53 -9.97 13.83 2.52
N GLY A 54 -9.94 13.60 1.22
CA GLY A 54 -10.16 14.60 0.18
C GLY A 54 -10.55 13.90 -1.12
N SER A 55 -10.95 14.67 -2.14
CA SER A 55 -11.29 14.05 -3.42
C SER A 55 -10.05 13.49 -4.12
N ILE A 56 -10.16 12.28 -4.67
CA ILE A 56 -9.09 11.65 -5.45
C ILE A 56 -8.83 12.35 -6.80
N TYR A 57 -9.71 13.25 -7.22
CA TYR A 57 -9.52 14.06 -8.43
C TYR A 57 -8.68 15.31 -8.17
N GLU A 58 -8.51 15.70 -6.91
CA GLU A 58 -7.59 16.76 -6.51
C GLU A 58 -6.22 16.16 -6.19
N TRP A 59 -5.14 16.84 -6.58
CA TRP A 59 -3.79 16.36 -6.33
C TRP A 59 -3.52 16.09 -4.84
N ALA A 60 -4.02 16.93 -3.94
CA ALA A 60 -3.85 16.75 -2.50
C ALA A 60 -4.55 15.48 -1.97
N GLY A 61 -5.76 15.19 -2.45
CA GLY A 61 -6.49 13.99 -2.08
C GLY A 61 -5.87 12.73 -2.70
N LEU A 62 -5.48 12.78 -3.98
CA LEU A 62 -4.76 11.68 -4.64
C LEU A 62 -3.43 11.36 -3.93
N LYS A 63 -2.62 12.39 -3.65
CA LYS A 63 -1.36 12.26 -2.89
C LYS A 63 -1.62 11.57 -1.55
N THR A 64 -2.63 12.02 -0.80
CA THR A 64 -2.96 11.45 0.50
C THR A 64 -3.40 9.99 0.38
N ALA A 65 -4.26 9.66 -0.58
CA ALA A 65 -4.72 8.29 -0.82
C ALA A 65 -3.57 7.35 -1.21
N VAL A 66 -2.72 7.75 -2.16
CA VAL A 66 -1.60 6.92 -2.64
C VAL A 66 -0.56 6.73 -1.54
N LEU A 67 -0.11 7.80 -0.88
CA LEU A 67 0.91 7.69 0.15
C LEU A 67 0.42 6.86 1.34
N THR A 68 -0.82 7.03 1.77
CA THR A 68 -1.39 6.27 2.90
C THR A 68 -1.58 4.80 2.55
N SER A 69 -2.16 4.50 1.38
CA SER A 69 -2.42 3.11 0.96
C SER A 69 -1.12 2.35 0.66
N ALA A 70 -0.19 2.96 -0.08
CA ALA A 70 1.08 2.34 -0.42
C ALA A 70 1.95 2.08 0.81
N SER A 71 2.06 3.06 1.72
CA SER A 71 2.84 2.89 2.95
C SER A 71 2.23 1.82 3.87
N THR A 72 0.90 1.80 4.02
CA THR A 72 0.19 0.77 4.78
C THR A 72 0.41 -0.62 4.17
N PHE A 73 0.33 -0.76 2.85
CA PHE A 73 0.58 -2.02 2.15
C PHE A 73 2.01 -2.52 2.37
N LEU A 74 3.01 -1.65 2.18
CA LEU A 74 4.42 -2.02 2.35
C LEU A 74 4.76 -2.38 3.80
N LEU A 75 4.13 -1.71 4.78
CA LEU A 75 4.26 -2.09 6.18
C LEU A 75 3.65 -3.47 6.43
N LEU A 76 2.45 -3.73 5.92
CA LEU A 76 1.78 -5.03 6.05
C LEU A 76 2.61 -6.17 5.43
N ASP A 77 3.24 -5.91 4.28
CA ASP A 77 4.16 -6.83 3.62
C ASP A 77 5.23 -7.32 4.61
N GLU A 78 5.89 -6.39 5.32
CA GLU A 78 6.95 -6.73 6.27
C GLU A 78 6.43 -7.34 7.57
N VAL A 79 5.25 -6.92 8.03
CA VAL A 79 4.57 -7.56 9.17
C VAL A 79 4.28 -9.04 8.86
N LEU A 80 3.83 -9.35 7.64
CA LEU A 80 3.52 -10.72 7.24
C LEU A 80 4.75 -11.56 6.89
N GLY A 81 5.61 -11.07 6.01
CA GLY A 81 6.77 -11.83 5.50
C GLY A 81 8.04 -11.69 6.33
N GLY A 82 8.09 -10.79 7.30
CA GLY A 82 9.31 -10.45 8.01
C GLY A 82 10.17 -9.41 7.30
N VAL A 83 11.25 -9.01 7.97
CA VAL A 83 12.17 -7.98 7.48
C VAL A 83 13.20 -8.64 6.57
N ASN A 84 13.18 -8.29 5.28
CA ASN A 84 14.18 -8.74 4.31
C ASN A 84 15.17 -7.59 4.00
N LEU A 85 16.47 -7.91 4.10
CA LEU A 85 17.62 -7.01 3.91
C LEU A 85 18.41 -7.32 2.62
N GLY A 86 17.82 -8.04 1.68
CA GLY A 86 18.43 -8.36 0.39
C GLY A 86 18.83 -7.12 -0.39
N ARG A 87 19.87 -7.27 -1.21
CA ARG A 87 20.47 -6.16 -1.99
C ARG A 87 19.44 -5.41 -2.83
N ASP A 88 18.53 -6.14 -3.47
CA ASP A 88 17.51 -5.54 -4.34
C ASP A 88 16.49 -4.71 -3.53
N ARG A 89 16.10 -5.19 -2.34
CA ARG A 89 15.23 -4.44 -1.43
C ARG A 89 15.92 -3.20 -0.85
N LEU A 90 17.23 -3.27 -0.59
CA LEU A 90 18.01 -2.10 -0.17
C LEU A 90 18.07 -1.04 -1.27
N VAL A 91 18.29 -1.44 -2.53
CA VAL A 91 18.26 -0.52 -3.68
C VAL A 91 16.87 0.11 -3.84
N ALA A 92 15.81 -0.68 -3.77
CA ALA A 92 14.43 -0.16 -3.82
C ALA A 92 14.15 0.83 -2.68
N THR A 93 14.63 0.53 -1.47
CA THR A 93 14.50 1.43 -0.31
C THR A 93 15.30 2.72 -0.52
N ALA A 94 16.52 2.64 -1.03
CA ALA A 94 17.35 3.82 -1.33
C ALA A 94 16.72 4.71 -2.40
N LEU A 95 16.15 4.13 -3.46
CA LEU A 95 15.39 4.86 -4.48
C LEU A 95 14.15 5.55 -3.89
N LEU A 96 13.46 4.88 -2.97
CA LEU A 96 12.32 5.45 -2.26
C LEU A 96 12.74 6.65 -1.37
N VAL A 97 13.88 6.57 -0.70
CA VAL A 97 14.42 7.69 0.09
C VAL A 97 14.86 8.84 -0.83
N ALA A 98 15.52 8.53 -1.95
CA ALA A 98 15.95 9.53 -2.93
C ALA A 98 14.76 10.26 -3.58
N SER A 99 13.63 9.59 -3.76
CA SER A 99 12.42 10.21 -4.32
C SER A 99 11.71 11.16 -3.35
N ALA A 100 12.04 11.11 -2.06
CA ALA A 100 11.48 12.02 -1.04
C ALA A 100 11.89 13.49 -1.22
N VAL A 101 12.80 13.80 -2.15
CA VAL A 101 13.20 15.18 -2.51
C VAL A 101 12.03 15.97 -3.11
N SER A 102 11.06 15.30 -3.75
CA SER A 102 9.88 15.97 -4.32
C SER A 102 8.64 15.08 -4.23
N ASP A 103 7.51 15.69 -3.88
CA ASP A 103 6.20 15.01 -3.90
C ASP A 103 5.89 14.36 -5.26
N LEU A 104 6.33 15.01 -6.35
CA LEU A 104 6.10 14.55 -7.71
C LEU A 104 6.88 13.26 -8.03
N LEU A 105 8.00 13.02 -7.33
CA LEU A 105 8.81 11.81 -7.45
C LEU A 105 8.40 10.75 -6.42
N LEU A 106 7.99 11.17 -5.23
CA LEU A 106 7.63 10.27 -4.14
C LEU A 106 6.38 9.44 -4.46
N VAL A 107 5.34 10.06 -5.02
CA VAL A 107 4.08 9.36 -5.38
C VAL A 107 4.32 8.20 -6.36
N PRO A 108 4.96 8.39 -7.53
CA PRO A 108 5.24 7.27 -8.44
C PRO A 108 6.24 6.27 -7.84
N ALA A 109 7.20 6.70 -7.02
CA ALA A 109 8.12 5.79 -6.34
C ALA A 109 7.40 4.87 -5.33
N MET A 110 6.41 5.37 -4.61
CA MET A 110 5.57 4.58 -3.70
C MET A 110 4.75 3.53 -4.45
N VAL A 111 4.15 3.91 -5.59
CA VAL A 111 3.44 2.97 -6.46
C VAL A 111 4.41 1.91 -6.99
N GLY A 112 5.59 2.32 -7.49
CA GLY A 112 6.62 1.42 -7.96
C GLY A 112 7.11 0.44 -6.89
N ALA A 113 7.28 0.90 -5.65
CA ALA A 113 7.66 0.07 -4.51
C ALA A 113 6.58 -0.98 -4.17
N VAL A 114 5.31 -0.59 -4.19
CA VAL A 114 4.18 -1.53 -4.04
C VAL A 114 4.20 -2.59 -5.14
N MET A 115 4.37 -2.16 -6.40
CA MET A 115 4.41 -3.09 -7.54
C MET A 115 5.61 -4.03 -7.47
N TYR A 116 6.78 -3.52 -7.11
CA TYR A 116 7.98 -4.34 -6.90
C TYR A 116 7.77 -5.35 -5.78
N SER A 117 7.20 -4.93 -4.64
CA SER A 117 6.91 -5.84 -3.52
C SER A 117 5.90 -6.93 -3.92
N ALA A 118 4.81 -6.54 -4.59
CA ALA A 118 3.80 -7.47 -5.09
C ALA A 118 4.39 -8.46 -6.10
N TRP A 119 5.20 -7.98 -7.06
CA TRP A 119 5.86 -8.83 -8.04
C TRP A 119 6.86 -9.79 -7.40
N SER A 120 7.64 -9.32 -6.42
CA SER A 120 8.64 -10.15 -5.73
C SER A 120 8.00 -11.35 -5.01
N ARG A 121 6.78 -11.19 -4.48
CA ARG A 121 6.06 -12.24 -3.74
C ARG A 121 5.17 -13.11 -4.60
N PHE A 122 4.40 -12.49 -5.50
CA PHE A 122 3.33 -13.16 -6.23
C PHE A 122 3.68 -13.40 -7.71
N GLY A 123 4.84 -12.93 -8.18
CA GLY A 123 5.30 -13.10 -9.55
C GLY A 123 4.29 -12.58 -10.57
N ARG A 124 3.98 -13.40 -11.59
CA ARG A 124 3.05 -13.05 -12.66
C ARG A 124 1.63 -12.76 -12.16
N THR A 125 1.21 -13.30 -11.01
CA THR A 125 -0.12 -13.06 -10.44
C THR A 125 -0.32 -11.59 -10.07
N SER A 126 0.77 -10.86 -9.79
CA SER A 126 0.70 -9.41 -9.56
C SER A 126 0.23 -8.61 -10.79
N LEU A 127 0.28 -9.18 -12.00
CA LEU A 127 -0.29 -8.56 -13.20
C LEU A 127 -1.81 -8.40 -13.09
N TYR A 128 -2.51 -9.33 -12.43
CA TYR A 128 -3.95 -9.21 -12.20
C TYR A 128 -4.26 -8.04 -11.26
N LEU A 129 -3.43 -7.83 -10.23
CA LEU A 129 -3.55 -6.67 -9.35
C LEU A 129 -3.28 -5.37 -10.10
N ILE A 130 -2.24 -5.33 -10.94
CA ILE A 130 -1.92 -4.16 -11.78
C ILE A 130 -3.07 -3.85 -12.74
N ALA A 131 -3.56 -4.87 -13.45
CA ALA A 131 -4.68 -4.73 -14.38
C ALA A 131 -5.94 -4.26 -13.65
N TRP A 132 -6.21 -4.78 -12.45
CA TRP A 132 -7.33 -4.35 -11.64
C TRP A 132 -7.22 -2.89 -11.19
N LEU A 133 -6.05 -2.48 -10.70
CA LEU A 133 -5.79 -1.10 -10.28
C LEU A 133 -5.89 -0.13 -11.45
N ALA A 134 -5.32 -0.49 -12.60
CA ALA A 134 -5.42 0.30 -13.82
C ALA A 134 -6.87 0.40 -14.32
N GLY A 135 -7.62 -0.71 -14.33
CA GLY A 135 -9.04 -0.74 -14.68
C GLY A 135 -9.90 0.09 -13.73
N SER A 136 -9.64 -0.01 -12.42
CA SER A 136 -10.31 0.78 -11.38
C SER A 136 -10.03 2.27 -11.53
N ALA A 137 -8.77 2.64 -11.78
CA ALA A 137 -8.38 4.03 -12.04
C ALA A 137 -9.07 4.57 -13.31
N GLY A 138 -9.10 3.79 -14.38
CA GLY A 138 -9.81 4.13 -15.61
C GLY A 138 -11.32 4.31 -15.39
N PHE A 139 -11.95 3.40 -14.65
CA PHE A 139 -13.36 3.48 -14.28
C PHE A 139 -13.67 4.75 -13.47
N LEU A 140 -12.86 5.05 -12.45
CA LEU A 140 -13.00 6.27 -11.63
C LEU A 140 -12.79 7.53 -12.46
N TYR A 141 -11.84 7.52 -13.41
CA TYR A 141 -11.62 8.65 -14.30
C TYR A 141 -12.81 8.91 -15.22
N LEU A 142 -13.39 7.86 -15.82
CA LEU A 142 -14.55 7.97 -16.70
C LEU A 142 -15.80 8.48 -15.97
N LEU A 143 -15.94 8.15 -14.68
CA LEU A 143 -17.08 8.56 -13.86
C LEU A 143 -16.84 9.83 -13.04
N ARG A 144 -15.74 10.56 -13.28
CA ARG A 144 -15.39 11.75 -12.47
C ARG A 144 -16.50 12.78 -12.35
N GLU A 145 -17.27 12.99 -13.41
CA GLU A 145 -18.35 13.99 -13.46
C GLU A 145 -19.57 13.54 -12.64
N LYS A 146 -19.73 12.22 -12.46
CA LYS A 146 -20.81 11.62 -11.66
C LYS A 146 -20.41 11.39 -10.21
N LEU A 147 -19.11 11.27 -9.94
CA LEU A 147 -18.54 10.95 -8.63
C LEU A 147 -17.89 12.18 -8.00
N SER A 148 -18.53 13.34 -7.99
CA SER A 148 -17.92 14.56 -7.42
C SER A 148 -17.81 14.54 -5.88
N ASP A 149 -18.67 13.79 -5.20
CA ASP A 149 -18.68 13.68 -3.73
C ASP A 149 -17.58 12.71 -3.22
N PRO A 150 -16.65 13.17 -2.36
CA PRO A 150 -15.59 12.34 -1.77
C PRO A 150 -16.09 11.12 -0.98
N VAL A 151 -17.26 11.21 -0.35
CA VAL A 151 -17.86 10.10 0.39
C VAL A 151 -18.30 9.01 -0.58
N VAL A 152 -18.98 9.39 -1.67
CA VAL A 152 -19.39 8.46 -2.73
C VAL A 152 -18.17 7.84 -3.42
N GLN A 153 -17.12 8.64 -3.69
CA GLN A 153 -15.84 8.12 -4.20
C GLN A 153 -15.29 7.00 -3.29
N SER A 154 -15.29 7.22 -1.98
CA SER A 154 -14.80 6.23 -1.00
C SER A 154 -15.59 4.92 -1.05
N PHE A 155 -16.93 5.00 -1.11
CA PHE A 155 -17.79 3.81 -1.25
C PHE A 155 -17.53 3.05 -2.55
N VAL A 156 -17.35 3.76 -3.67
CA VAL A 156 -17.02 3.13 -4.96
C VAL A 156 -15.67 2.45 -4.91
N ILE A 157 -14.64 3.08 -4.33
CA ILE A 157 -13.30 2.48 -4.19
C ILE A 157 -13.37 1.21 -3.33
N ILE A 158 -14.08 1.25 -2.20
CA ILE A 158 -14.28 0.07 -1.33
C ILE A 158 -15.02 -1.03 -2.12
N GLY A 159 -16.08 -0.67 -2.85
CA GLY A 159 -16.85 -1.60 -3.66
C GLY A 159 -16.02 -2.26 -4.76
N LEU A 160 -15.16 -1.50 -5.45
CA LEU A 160 -14.19 -2.05 -6.42
C LEU A 160 -13.21 -2.99 -5.71
N GLY A 161 -12.72 -2.64 -4.52
CA GLY A 161 -11.86 -3.53 -3.73
C GLY A 161 -12.53 -4.86 -3.38
N ILE A 162 -13.80 -4.83 -2.95
CA ILE A 162 -14.56 -6.05 -2.62
C ILE A 162 -14.85 -6.86 -3.88
N ALA A 163 -15.23 -6.21 -4.99
CA ALA A 163 -15.47 -6.89 -6.26
C ALA A 163 -14.23 -7.64 -6.77
N PHE A 164 -13.03 -7.07 -6.58
CA PHE A 164 -11.78 -7.76 -6.86
C PHE A 164 -11.62 -9.04 -6.03
N LEU A 165 -11.86 -8.95 -4.72
CA LEU A 165 -11.73 -10.10 -3.82
C LEU A 165 -12.70 -11.21 -4.19
N LEU A 166 -13.96 -10.87 -4.47
CA LEU A 166 -14.97 -11.83 -4.91
C LEU A 166 -14.64 -12.46 -6.27
N ALA A 167 -14.11 -11.68 -7.20
CA ALA A 167 -13.68 -12.18 -8.50
C ALA A 167 -12.43 -13.08 -8.40
N ALA A 168 -11.51 -12.76 -7.48
CA ALA A 168 -10.35 -13.58 -7.19
C ALA A 168 -10.73 -14.92 -6.54
N GLU A 169 -11.66 -14.89 -5.59
CA GLU A 169 -12.19 -16.08 -4.90
C GLU A 169 -12.97 -17.00 -5.85
N ARG A 170 -13.87 -16.43 -6.68
CA ARG A 170 -14.69 -17.21 -7.62
C ARG A 170 -13.89 -17.97 -8.67
N ASN A 171 -12.75 -17.42 -9.08
CA ASN A 171 -11.96 -18.01 -10.17
C ASN A 171 -11.03 -19.13 -9.68
N ASP A 172 -11.15 -19.59 -8.42
CA ASP A 172 -10.18 -20.49 -7.78
C ASP A 172 -8.77 -20.10 -8.20
N VAL A 173 -8.46 -18.79 -8.15
CA VAL A 173 -7.07 -18.36 -8.27
C VAL A 173 -6.45 -18.92 -7.01
N GLU A 174 -5.89 -20.12 -7.12
CA GLU A 174 -5.17 -20.81 -6.06
C GLU A 174 -3.98 -19.94 -5.69
N PHE A 175 -4.22 -18.92 -4.86
CA PHE A 175 -3.19 -18.28 -4.05
C PHE A 175 -2.59 -19.29 -3.04
N ILE A 176 -3.13 -20.52 -3.00
CA ILE A 176 -2.72 -21.66 -2.18
C ILE A 176 -1.65 -22.52 -2.87
N GLU A 177 -1.57 -22.57 -4.22
CA GLU A 177 -0.53 -23.34 -4.94
C GLU A 177 0.66 -22.49 -5.42
N VAL A 178 0.65 -21.17 -5.19
CA VAL A 178 1.85 -20.37 -5.41
C VAL A 178 2.74 -20.51 -4.18
N GLY A 179 3.54 -21.57 -4.16
CA GLY A 179 4.65 -21.69 -3.23
C GLY A 179 5.37 -20.35 -3.19
N LEU A 180 5.42 -19.74 -1.99
CA LEU A 180 6.31 -18.63 -1.71
C LEU A 180 7.63 -18.97 -2.39
N ARG A 181 8.14 -18.11 -3.28
CA ARG A 181 9.50 -18.29 -3.76
C ARG A 181 10.40 -18.23 -2.52
N GLU A 182 10.78 -19.40 -2.01
CA GLU A 182 11.85 -19.52 -1.05
C GLU A 182 13.10 -19.02 -1.78
N GLU A 183 13.63 -17.89 -1.33
CA GLU A 183 14.97 -17.46 -1.72
C GLU A 183 15.93 -18.58 -1.30
N LYS A 184 16.59 -19.20 -2.29
CA LYS A 184 17.74 -20.07 -2.05
C LYS A 184 18.94 -19.24 -1.60
#